data_AF-R7VZE0-F1
#
_entry.id   AF-R7VZE0-F1
#
_cell.length_a   1.000
_cell.length_b   1.000
_cell.length_c   1.000
_cell.angle_alpha   90.00
_cell.angle_beta   90.00
_cell.angle_gamma   90.00
#
_symmetry.space_group_name_H-M   'P 1'
#
loop_
_entity.id
_entity.type
_entity.pdbx_description
1 polymer ?
#
loop_
_entity_poly.entity_id
_entity_poly.type
_entity_poly.pdbx_seq_one_letter_code
_entity_poly.pdbx_strand_id
1 'polypeptide(L)' 'MAVEILESCMVTPSEATPKHGVWLSNLDLLVARGHTPTVYIYRPSSGPASFSPDVLKAALSRALVPF' A
#
# COMPACT_ATOMS: atom_id res chain seq x y z
N MET A 1 17.58 -18.69 -3.58
CA MET A 1 17.55 -17.22 -3.45
C MET A 1 16.90 -16.92 -2.11
N ALA A 2 17.59 -16.25 -1.20
CA ALA A 2 17.06 -15.95 0.13
C ALA A 2 16.53 -14.51 0.15
N VAL A 3 15.34 -14.32 0.71
CA VAL A 3 14.73 -13.00 0.95
C VAL A 3 14.56 -12.86 2.45
N GLU A 4 15.02 -11.75 3.01
CA GLU A 4 14.90 -11.41 4.42
C GLU A 4 13.97 -10.21 4.59
N ILE A 5 13.07 -10.29 5.57
CA ILE A 5 12.19 -9.18 5.95
C ILE A 5 12.96 -8.30 6.93
N LEU A 6 13.39 -7.12 6.49
CA LEU A 6 14.09 -6.16 7.35
C LEU A 6 13.13 -5.37 8.25
N GLU A 7 11.93 -5.06 7.74
CA GLU A 7 10.93 -4.28 8.46
C GLU A 7 9.51 -4.65 8.01
N SER A 8 8.55 -4.56 8.93
CA SER A 8 7.11 -4.63 8.66
C SER A 8 6.40 -3.59 9.53
N CYS A 9 5.51 -2.79 8.94
CA CYS A 9 4.80 -1.74 9.65
C CYS A 9 3.38 -1.54 9.10
N MET A 10 2.46 -1.11 9.97
CA MET A 10 1.14 -0.62 9.57
C MET A 10 1.22 0.87 9.25
N VAL A 11 0.86 1.27 8.03
CA VAL A 11 0.80 2.69 7.61
C VAL A 11 -0.64 3.17 7.72
N THR A 12 -0.88 4.20 8.53
CA THR A 12 -2.20 4.82 8.69
C THR A 12 -2.29 6.08 7.81
N PRO A 13 -3.53 6.54 7.48
CA PRO A 13 -3.71 7.84 6.84
C PRO A 13 -3.02 8.96 7.64
N SER A 14 -2.49 9.97 6.95
CA SER A 14 -1.82 11.11 7.58
C SER A 14 -2.79 12.08 8.28
N GLU A 15 -4.07 11.99 7.94
CA GLU A 15 -5.15 12.85 8.44
C GLU A 15 -6.36 12.00 8.84
N ALA A 16 -7.33 12.60 9.53
CA ALA A 16 -8.55 11.92 9.89
C ALA A 16 -9.39 11.60 8.65
N THR A 17 -9.85 10.36 8.53
CA THR A 17 -10.73 9.92 7.42
C THR A 17 -12.16 9.67 7.90
N PRO A 18 -13.17 9.73 7.00
CA PRO A 18 -14.57 9.51 7.37
C PRO A 18 -14.82 8.11 7.96
N LYS A 19 -15.20 8.05 9.24
CA LYS A 19 -15.50 6.77 9.92
C LYS A 19 -16.92 6.32 9.65
N HIS A 20 -17.10 5.48 8.63
CA HIS A 20 -18.41 4.93 8.27
C HIS A 20 -18.27 3.53 7.65
N GLY A 21 -19.38 2.80 7.61
CA GLY A 21 -19.45 1.54 6.86
C GLY A 21 -19.68 1.82 5.38
N VAL A 22 -18.92 1.13 4.52
CA VAL A 22 -19.13 1.13 3.07
C VAL A 22 -19.94 -0.10 2.70
N TRP A 23 -21.04 0.08 1.98
CA TRP A 23 -21.86 -1.03 1.49
C TRP A 23 -21.18 -1.71 0.31
N LEU A 24 -21.08 -3.04 0.34
CA LEU A 24 -20.53 -3.84 -0.75
C LEU A 24 -21.68 -4.41 -1.59
N SER A 25 -21.56 -4.28 -2.91
CA SER A 25 -22.52 -4.87 -3.85
C SER A 25 -22.33 -6.37 -3.97
N ASN A 26 -23.31 -7.06 -4.58
CA ASN A 26 -23.17 -8.49 -4.88
C ASN A 26 -21.92 -8.77 -5.73
N LEU A 27 -21.57 -7.88 -6.66
CA LEU A 27 -20.38 -8.05 -7.50
C LEU A 27 -19.08 -7.95 -6.69
N ASP A 28 -19.03 -7.05 -5.71
CA ASP A 28 -17.89 -6.91 -4.80
C ASP A 28 -17.73 -8.15 -3.90
N LEU A 29 -18.82 -8.87 -3.63
CA LEU A 29 -18.82 -10.10 -2.82
C LEU A 29 -18.51 -11.37 -3.63
N LEU A 30 -18.51 -11.32 -4.97
CA LEU A 30 -18.25 -12.48 -5.84
C LEU A 30 -16.76 -12.82 -5.98
N VAL A 31 -15.86 -11.89 -5.68
CA VAL A 31 -14.41 -12.10 -5.82
C VAL A 31 -13.86 -13.07 -4.78
N ALA A 32 -12.71 -13.68 -5.11
CA ALA A 32 -12.02 -14.60 -4.22
C ALA A 32 -11.74 -13.95 -2.86
N ARG A 33 -11.91 -14.73 -1.78
CA ARG A 33 -11.61 -14.28 -0.41
C ARG A 33 -10.09 -14.26 -0.19
N GLY A 34 -9.44 -13.20 -0.65
CA GLY A 34 -8.00 -13.01 -0.49
C GLY A 34 -7.50 -11.77 -1.23
N HIS A 35 -6.20 -11.49 -1.07
CA HIS A 35 -5.53 -10.44 -1.83
C HIS A 35 -5.19 -10.92 -3.24
N THR A 36 -5.41 -10.08 -4.25
CA THR A 36 -4.92 -10.31 -5.62
C THR A 36 -3.46 -9.87 -5.71
N PRO A 37 -2.48 -10.78 -5.84
CA PRO A 37 -1.07 -10.41 -5.84
C PRO A 37 -0.63 -9.85 -7.20
N THR A 38 0.10 -8.74 -7.17
CA THR A 38 0.78 -8.15 -8.35
C THR A 38 2.20 -7.75 -7.98
N VAL A 39 3.18 -8.04 -8.85
CA VAL A 39 4.59 -7.71 -8.63
C VAL A 39 5.06 -6.71 -9.68
N TYR A 40 5.61 -5.58 -9.24
CA TYR A 40 6.22 -4.56 -10.10
C TYR A 40 7.74 -4.60 -9.96
N ILE A 41 8.46 -4.66 -11.08
CA ILE A 41 9.93 -4.71 -11.12
C ILE A 41 10.44 -3.43 -11.77
N TYR A 42 11.33 -2.73 -11.07
CA TYR A 42 11.93 -1.49 -11.53
C TYR A 42 13.43 -1.69 -11.78
N ARG A 43 13.95 -1.01 -12.80
CA ARG A 43 15.40 -0.93 -13.00
C ARG A 43 16.01 0.06 -12.01
N PRO A 44 17.23 -0.18 -11.49
CA PRO A 44 17.93 0.80 -10.66
C PRO A 44 18.10 2.12 -11.43
N SER A 45 17.82 3.25 -10.77
CA SER A 45 18.07 4.57 -11.35
C SER A 45 19.40 5.13 -10.83
N SER A 46 20.10 5.91 -11.66
CA SER A 46 21.38 6.53 -11.29
C SER A 46 21.25 7.73 -10.34
N GLY A 47 20.03 8.04 -9.89
CA GLY A 47 19.76 9.18 -9.00
C GLY A 47 19.89 8.81 -7.52
N PRO A 48 20.22 9.79 -6.65
CA PRO A 48 20.27 9.58 -5.21
C PRO A 48 18.86 9.30 -4.69
N ALA A 49 18.67 8.14 -4.04
CA ALA A 49 17.43 7.65 -3.41
C ALA A 49 16.40 6.91 -4.30
N SER A 50 16.83 5.85 -5.00
CA SER A 50 15.86 4.87 -5.52
C SER A 50 15.16 4.14 -4.35
N PHE A 51 13.83 4.29 -4.21
CA PHE A 51 12.96 3.57 -3.25
C PHE A 51 13.30 3.71 -1.75
N SER A 52 13.46 4.94 -1.24
CA SER A 52 13.55 5.16 0.21
C SER A 52 12.27 4.72 0.95
N PRO A 53 12.35 3.81 1.94
CA PRO A 53 11.18 3.34 2.69
C PRO A 53 10.40 4.46 3.37
N ASP A 54 11.08 5.46 3.94
CA ASP A 54 10.43 6.57 4.65
C ASP A 54 9.65 7.47 3.69
N VAL A 55 10.20 7.71 2.49
CA VAL A 55 9.51 8.46 1.43
C VAL A 55 8.26 7.72 0.97
N LEU A 56 8.35 6.39 0.80
CA LEU A 56 7.22 5.56 0.40
C LEU A 56 6.13 5.49 1.47
N LYS A 57 6.50 5.30 2.74
CA LYS A 57 5.54 5.30 3.87
C LYS A 57 4.82 6.65 3.97
N ALA A 58 5.55 7.77 3.87
CA ALA A 58 4.97 9.11 3.92
C ALA A 58 4.10 9.43 2.68
N ALA A 59 4.47 8.92 1.51
CA ALA A 59 3.63 9.05 0.31
C ALA A 59 2.34 8.23 0.43
N LEU A 60 2.43 6.99 0.94
CA LEU A 60 1.30 6.11 1.17
C LEU A 60 0.33 6.70 2.21
N SER A 61 0.83 7.23 3.33
CA SER A 61 -0.05 7.83 4.36
C SER A 61 -0.87 9.00 3.83
N ARG A 62 -0.30 9.82 2.94
CA ARG A 62 -1.03 10.90 2.24
C ARG A 62 -2.01 10.37 1.20
N ALA A 63 -1.64 9.33 0.46
CA ALA A 63 -2.50 8.72 -0.55
C ALA A 63 -3.76 8.06 0.05
N LEU A 64 -3.70 7.66 1.32
CA LEU A 64 -4.82 7.04 2.02
C LEU A 64 -5.88 8.04 2.55
N VAL A 65 -5.61 9.35 2.54
CA VAL A 65 -6.52 10.39 3.10
C VAL A 65 -7.92 10.45 2.44
N PRO A 66 -8.07 10.28 1.11
CA PRO A 66 -9.39 10.40 0.48
C PRO A 66 -10.36 9.25 0.76
N PHE A 67 -9.91 8.18 1.41
CA PHE A 67 -10.66 6.93 1.63
C PHE A 67 -11.10 6.79 3.08
#